data_AF-A0A0F9Q981-F1
#
_entry.id   AF-A0A0F9Q981-F1
#
_cell.length_a   1.000
_cell.length_b   1.000
_cell.length_c   1.000
_cell.angle_alpha   90.00
_cell.angle_beta   90.00
_cell.angle_gamma   90.00
#
_symmetry.space_group_name_H-M   'P 1'
#
loop_
_entity.id
_entity.type
_entity.pdbx_description
1 polymer ?
#
loop_
_entity_poly.entity_id
_entity_poly.type
_entity_poly.pdbx_seq_one_letter_code
_entity_poly.pdbx_strand_id
1 'polypeptide(L)' 'MKTNIVIQGDAKSVLQTLPNESIDCVMTSPPYWALRDYGVEGQLGLESTFDEYINKLCDIFDEVK' A
#
# COMPACT_ATOMS: atom_id res chain seq x y z
N MET A 1 8.08 -24.85 3.25
CA MET A 1 7.47 -23.51 3.03
C MET A 1 8.31 -22.74 2.03
N LYS A 2 7.69 -22.01 1.10
CA LYS A 2 8.42 -20.98 0.34
C LYS A 2 8.67 -19.81 1.29
N THR A 3 9.92 -19.36 1.39
CA THR A 3 10.33 -18.27 2.28
C THR A 3 10.28 -16.91 1.59
N ASN A 4 10.48 -16.87 0.28
CA ASN A 4 10.53 -15.63 -0.50
C ASN A 4 9.39 -15.64 -1.53
N ILE A 5 8.40 -14.75 -1.34
CA ILE A 5 7.23 -14.63 -2.22
C ILE A 5 7.16 -13.18 -2.70
N VAL A 6 7.01 -13.00 -4.01
CA VAL A 6 6.73 -11.70 -4.63
C VAL A 6 5.32 -11.75 -5.18
N ILE A 7 4.47 -10.84 -4.72
CA ILE A 7 3.10 -10.68 -5.21
C ILE A 7 3.04 -9.34 -5.92
N GLN A 8 2.76 -9.34 -7.22
CA GLN A 8 2.65 -8.13 -8.01
C GLN A 8 1.18 -7.69 -8.08
N GLY A 9 0.89 -6.50 -7.57
CA GLY A 9 -0.45 -5.93 -7.55
C GLY A 9 -0.53 -4.65 -6.75
N ASP A 10 -1.72 -4.05 -6.72
CA ASP A 10 -2.06 -2.97 -5.79
C ASP A 10 -1.95 -3.46 -4.34
N ALA A 11 -1.30 -2.69 -3.48
CA ALA A 11 -0.99 -3.12 -2.11
C ALA A 11 -2.24 -3.39 -1.28
N LYS A 12 -3.26 -2.53 -1.37
CA LYS A 12 -4.53 -2.69 -0.63
C LYS A 12 -5.22 -3.99 -1.04
N SER A 13 -5.35 -4.19 -2.35
CA SER A 13 -6.00 -5.37 -2.94
C SER A 13 -5.27 -6.67 -2.60
N VAL A 14 -3.93 -6.65 -2.58
CA VAL A 14 -3.12 -7.82 -2.23
C VAL A 14 -3.23 -8.16 -0.75
N LEU A 15 -3.15 -7.17 0.15
CA LEU A 15 -3.25 -7.39 1.60
C LEU A 15 -4.57 -8.07 1.98
N GLN A 16 -5.68 -7.71 1.31
CA GLN A 16 -7.00 -8.34 1.50
C GLN A 16 -7.04 -9.84 1.16
N THR A 17 -6.05 -10.37 0.42
CA THR A 17 -5.97 -11.79 0.08
C THR A 17 -5.15 -12.61 1.09
N LEU A 18 -4.40 -11.95 1.97
CA LEU A 18 -3.57 -12.60 2.96
C LEU A 18 -4.43 -13.01 4.18
N PRO A 19 -4.15 -14.15 4.83
CA PRO A 19 -4.81 -14.48 6.09
C PRO A 19 -4.44 -13.44 7.16
N ASN A 20 -5.39 -13.08 8.03
CA ASN A 20 -5.11 -12.27 9.21
C ASN A 20 -4.07 -12.95 10.12
N GLU A 21 -3.35 -12.16 10.91
CA GLU A 21 -2.37 -12.65 11.91
C GLU A 21 -1.28 -13.55 11.30
N SER A 22 -0.99 -13.38 10.00
CA SER A 22 -0.02 -14.20 9.27
C SER A 22 1.34 -13.54 9.03
N ILE A 23 1.48 -12.25 9.38
CA ILE A 23 2.68 -11.43 9.15
C ILE A 23 3.18 -10.86 10.48
N ASP A 24 4.41 -11.20 10.87
CA ASP A 24 4.99 -10.76 12.15
C ASP A 24 5.45 -9.29 12.15
N CYS A 25 5.83 -8.77 10.98
CA CYS A 25 6.39 -7.43 10.84
C CYS A 25 6.16 -6.87 9.43
N VAL A 26 5.80 -5.60 9.35
CA VAL A 26 5.64 -4.87 8.08
C VAL A 26 6.68 -3.76 8.01
N MET A 27 7.45 -3.76 6.92
CA MET A 27 8.40 -2.70 6.59
C MET A 27 8.01 -2.11 5.23
N THR A 28 7.86 -0.79 5.17
CA THR A 28 7.39 -0.11 3.95
C THR A 28 8.01 1.29 3.82
N SER A 29 7.94 1.84 2.61
CA SER A 29 8.32 3.20 2.25
C SER A 29 7.29 3.70 1.23
N PRO A 30 6.11 4.18 1.67
CA PRO A 30 5.04 4.55 0.75
C PRO A 30 5.47 5.74 -0.13
N PRO A 31 4.88 5.89 -1.34
CA PRO A 31 5.10 7.07 -2.18
C PRO A 31 4.83 8.36 -1.41
N TYR A 32 5.77 9.31 -1.46
CA TYR A 32 5.59 10.61 -0.79
C TYR A 32 4.61 11.50 -1.56
N TRP A 33 3.77 12.24 -0.82
CA TRP A 33 2.85 13.21 -1.39
C TRP A 33 3.56 14.31 -2.19
N ALA A 34 3.02 14.62 -3.36
CA ALA A 34 3.46 15.64 -4.31
C ALA A 34 4.93 15.54 -4.76
N LEU A 35 5.60 14.38 -4.57
CA LEU A 35 7.02 14.23 -4.91
C LEU A 35 7.26 13.69 -6.33
N ARG A 36 6.47 12.71 -6.77
CA ARG A 36 6.75 11.98 -8.02
C ARG A 36 5.46 11.56 -8.75
N ASP A 37 5.47 11.78 -10.06
CA ASP A 37 4.53 11.17 -11.01
C ASP A 37 5.14 9.88 -11.57
N TYR A 38 4.42 8.77 -11.42
CA TYR A 38 4.78 7.45 -11.95
C TYR A 38 4.07 7.15 -13.28
N GLY A 39 3.16 8.03 -13.73
CA GLY A 39 2.46 7.92 -15.00
C GLY A 39 1.48 6.74 -15.07
N VAL A 40 0.99 6.27 -13.92
CA VAL A 40 0.06 5.14 -13.82
C VAL A 40 -1.21 5.55 -13.12
N GLU A 41 -2.34 5.06 -13.64
CA GLU A 41 -3.64 5.29 -13.02
C GLU A 41 -3.68 4.68 -11.61
N GLY A 42 -4.27 5.40 -10.67
CA GLY A 42 -4.40 4.95 -9.28
C GLY A 42 -3.13 5.03 -8.45
N GLN A 43 -2.04 5.66 -8.93
CA GLN A 43 -0.86 5.86 -8.10
C GLN A 43 -1.18 6.65 -6.82
N LEU A 44 -0.51 6.26 -5.72
CA LEU A 44 -0.53 7.02 -4.47
C LEU A 44 0.47 8.17 -4.54
N GLY A 45 0.15 9.30 -3.93
CA GLY A 45 1.05 10.43 -3.75
C GLY A 45 0.78 11.63 -4.66
N LEU A 46 -0.19 11.54 -5.59
CA LEU A 46 -0.63 12.66 -6.45
C LEU A 46 -2.12 13.00 -6.25
N GLU A 47 -2.68 12.66 -5.10
CA GLU A 47 -4.00 13.11 -4.69
C GLU A 47 -4.11 14.64 -4.70
N SER A 48 -5.32 15.15 -4.93
CA SER A 48 -5.56 16.59 -5.08
C SER A 48 -5.33 17.36 -3.79
N THR A 49 -5.52 16.68 -2.65
CA THR A 49 -5.28 17.23 -1.32
C THR A 49 -4.41 16.30 -0.48
N PHE A 50 -3.72 16.88 0.51
CA PHE A 50 -2.94 16.11 1.46
C PHE A 50 -3.83 15.14 2.28
N ASP A 51 -5.03 15.56 2.65
CA ASP A 51 -5.96 14.73 3.42
C ASP A 51 -6.42 13.51 2.62
N GLU A 52 -6.69 13.66 1.32
CA GLU A 52 -6.98 12.52 0.43
C GLU A 52 -5.83 11.52 0.40
N TYR A 53 -4.58 11.99 0.29
CA TYR A 53 -3.39 11.14 0.33
C TYR A 53 -3.28 10.38 1.66
N ILE A 54 -3.46 11.08 2.79
CA ILE A 54 -3.40 10.46 4.13
C ILE A 54 -4.52 9.43 4.31
N ASN A 55 -5.76 9.77 3.92
CA ASN A 55 -6.88 8.84 4.02
C ASN A 55 -6.65 7.57 3.21
N LYS A 56 -6.17 7.69 1.96
CA LYS A 56 -5.81 6.53 1.15
C LYS A 56 -4.67 5.71 1.74
N LEU A 57 -3.70 6.37 2.38
CA LEU A 57 -2.61 5.67 3.05
C LEU A 57 -3.13 4.88 4.27
N CYS A 58 -3.96 5.49 5.11
CA CYS A 58 -4.63 4.82 6.23
C CYS A 58 -5.47 3.63 5.77
N ASP A 59 -6.25 3.79 4.70
CA ASP A 59 -7.02 2.72 4.05
C ASP A 59 -6.18 1.49 3.66
N ILE A 60 -4.90 1.67 3.31
CA ILE A 60 -3.98 0.58 3.02
C ILE A 60 -3.49 -0.07 4.32
N PHE A 61 -3.13 0.75 5.32
CA PHE A 61 -2.65 0.26 6.62
C PHE A 61 -3.73 -0.47 7.42
N ASP A 62 -5.00 -0.14 7.23
CA ASP A 62 -6.13 -0.86 7.84
C ASP A 62 -6.26 -2.32 7.34
N GLU A 63 -5.64 -2.66 6.21
CA GLU A 63 -5.57 -4.04 5.70
C GLU A 63 -4.38 -4.84 6.25
N VAL A 64 -3.51 -4.21 7.06
CA VAL A 64 -2.48 -4.91 7.83
C VAL A 64 -3.13 -5.48 9.09
N LYS A 65 -3.56 -6.75 9.02
CA LYS A 65 -4.38 -7.45 10.03
C LYS A 65 -3.71 -8.69 10.61
#